data_AF-A0A2E4H972-F1
#
_entry.id   AF-A0A2E4H972-F1
#
_cell.length_a   1.000
_cell.length_b   1.000
_cell.length_c   1.000
_cell.angle_alpha   90.00
_cell.angle_beta   90.00
_cell.angle_gamma   90.00
#
_symmetry.space_group_name_H-M   'P 1'
#
loop_
_entity.id
_entity.type
_entity.pdbx_description
1 polymer ?
#
loop_
_entity_poly.entity_id
_entity_poly.type
_entity_poly.pdbx_seq_one_letter_code
_entity_poly.pdbx_strand_id
1 'polypeptide(L)'
;MFIHQGDPTLVTARLEKYLLFNTIGNLVDRTVIFASLVFGGVIDRFPGLKICLAHGGGYSCIGIGHMDCGRQVRPEARTHIETPPSEYL
;
A
#
# COMPACT_ATOMS: atom_id res chain seq x y z
N MET A 1 -1.41 -8.11 -12.78
CA MET A 1 -0.08 -8.09 -12.16
C MET A 1 -0.18 -8.62 -10.74
N PHE A 2 0.52 -9.72 -10.46
CA PHE A 2 0.61 -10.28 -9.11
C PHE A 2 1.91 -9.81 -8.46
N ILE A 3 1.82 -9.24 -7.26
CA ILE A 3 2.96 -8.71 -6.52
C ILE A 3 3.12 -9.54 -5.24
N HIS A 4 4.27 -10.18 -5.13
CA HIS A 4 4.68 -10.98 -3.98
C HIS A 4 6.06 -10.50 -3.53
N GLN A 5 6.47 -10.80 -2.28
CA GLN A 5 7.83 -10.47 -1.85
C GLN A 5 8.88 -11.06 -2.81
N GLY A 6 9.90 -10.27 -3.11
CA GLY A 6 11.06 -10.64 -3.92
C GLY A 6 12.36 -10.17 -3.28
N ASP A 7 12.39 -8.92 -2.84
CA ASP A 7 13.56 -8.26 -2.20
C ASP A 7 13.42 -8.17 -0.67
N PRO A 8 14.49 -7.78 0.06
CA PRO A 8 14.40 -7.48 1.49
C PRO A 8 13.36 -6.38 1.78
N THR A 9 12.73 -6.49 2.95
CA THR A 9 11.73 -5.52 3.43
C THR A 9 12.27 -4.09 3.46
N LEU A 10 11.45 -3.11 3.04
CA LEU A 10 11.80 -1.69 3.06
C LEU A 10 11.95 -1.15 4.49
N VAL A 11 11.26 -1.76 5.44
CA VAL A 11 11.41 -1.49 6.87
C VAL A 11 12.41 -2.46 7.45
N THR A 12 13.50 -1.98 8.04
CA THR A 12 14.58 -2.82 8.57
C THR A 12 14.84 -2.61 10.06
N ALA A 13 14.46 -1.44 10.60
CA ALA A 13 14.69 -1.11 12.00
C ALA A 13 13.99 -2.10 12.94
N ARG A 14 14.80 -2.79 13.78
CA ARG A 14 14.35 -3.73 14.83
C ARG A 14 13.63 -5.00 14.34
N LEU A 15 13.86 -5.45 13.10
CA LEU A 15 13.20 -6.65 12.55
C LEU A 15 14.03 -7.94 12.57
N GLU A 16 15.28 -7.89 13.07
CA GLU A 16 16.22 -9.03 13.03
C GLU A 16 15.83 -10.23 13.91
N LYS A 17 14.85 -10.07 14.81
CA LYS A 17 14.41 -11.09 15.77
C LYS A 17 12.98 -11.54 15.48
N TYR A 18 12.60 -12.70 16.00
CA TYR A 18 11.22 -13.23 16.02
C TYR A 18 10.51 -13.31 14.66
N LEU A 19 11.26 -13.44 13.56
CA LEU A 19 10.71 -13.46 12.19
C LEU A 19 9.95 -12.17 11.82
N LEU A 20 10.23 -11.05 12.50
CA LEU A 20 9.51 -9.80 12.30
C LEU A 20 9.68 -9.22 10.89
N PHE A 21 10.77 -9.56 10.19
CA PHE A 21 10.90 -9.19 8.78
C PHE A 21 9.75 -9.76 7.93
N ASN A 22 9.25 -10.96 8.23
CA ASN A 22 8.20 -11.61 7.44
C ASN A 22 6.80 -11.28 7.96
N THR A 23 6.64 -11.19 9.29
CA THR A 23 5.33 -10.97 9.92
C THR A 23 4.95 -9.51 10.07
N ILE A 24 5.90 -8.58 9.88
CA ILE A 24 5.66 -7.13 9.89
C ILE A 24 6.24 -6.48 8.64
N GLY A 25 7.56 -6.52 8.45
CA GLY A 25 8.25 -5.72 7.43
C GLY A 25 7.68 -5.93 6.03
N ASN A 26 7.65 -7.19 5.62
CA ASN A 26 7.02 -7.66 4.40
C ASN A 26 5.58 -7.12 4.22
N LEU A 27 4.73 -7.20 5.25
CA LEU A 27 3.35 -6.68 5.15
C LEU A 27 3.31 -5.15 4.98
N VAL A 28 4.21 -4.41 5.64
CA VAL A 28 4.35 -2.96 5.44
C VAL A 28 4.70 -2.65 3.99
N ASP A 29 5.59 -3.42 3.35
CA ASP A 29 5.94 -3.19 1.94
C ASP A 29 4.72 -3.23 1.03
N ARG A 30 3.82 -4.19 1.26
CA ARG A 30 2.60 -4.33 0.44
C ARG A 30 1.68 -3.13 0.63
N THR A 31 1.59 -2.62 1.85
CA THR A 31 0.84 -1.40 2.15
C THR A 31 1.43 -0.17 1.48
N VAL A 32 2.77 -0.04 1.45
CA VAL A 32 3.44 1.06 0.76
C VAL A 32 3.25 0.95 -0.76
N ILE A 33 3.33 -0.25 -1.33
CA ILE A 33 3.08 -0.47 -2.76
C ILE A 33 1.65 -0.09 -3.13
N PHE A 34 0.66 -0.55 -2.37
CA PHE A 34 -0.75 -0.17 -2.56
C PHE A 34 -0.91 1.35 -2.53
N ALA A 35 -0.46 1.99 -1.45
CA ALA A 35 -0.56 3.43 -1.27
C ALA A 35 0.14 4.19 -2.40
N SER A 36 1.30 3.73 -2.87
CA SER A 36 2.05 4.36 -3.95
C SER A 36 1.32 4.26 -5.30
N LEU A 37 0.67 3.14 -5.58
CA LEU A 37 -0.13 2.94 -6.79
C LEU A 37 -1.39 3.81 -6.78
N VAL A 38 -2.05 3.91 -5.63
CA VAL A 38 -3.25 4.73 -5.42
C VAL A 38 -2.88 6.21 -5.44
N PHE A 39 -2.13 6.72 -4.46
CA PHE A 39 -1.78 8.14 -4.36
C PHE A 39 -0.94 8.65 -5.52
N GLY A 40 -0.21 7.78 -6.22
CA GLY A 40 0.48 8.12 -7.45
C GLY A 40 -0.44 8.23 -8.67
N GLY A 41 -1.74 7.94 -8.55
CA GLY A 41 -2.73 7.96 -9.63
C GLY A 41 -2.47 6.89 -10.71
N VAL A 42 -1.74 5.82 -10.39
CA VAL A 42 -1.37 4.80 -11.37
C VAL A 42 -2.61 4.01 -11.79
N ILE A 43 -3.46 3.67 -10.83
CA ILE A 43 -4.68 2.89 -11.11
C ILE A 43 -5.64 3.69 -12.00
N ASP A 44 -5.80 4.99 -11.74
CA ASP A 44 -6.63 5.90 -12.57
C ASP A 44 -6.09 6.04 -14.00
N ARG A 45 -4.77 6.15 -14.16
CA ARG A 45 -4.14 6.26 -15.49
C ARG A 45 -4.24 4.98 -16.31
N PHE A 46 -4.41 3.82 -15.66
CA PHE A 46 -4.43 2.51 -16.31
C PHE A 46 -5.64 1.68 -15.84
N PRO A 47 -6.88 2.02 -16.23
CA PRO A 47 -8.10 1.37 -15.73
C PRO A 47 -8.21 -0.13 -16.06
N GLY A 48 -7.45 -0.62 -17.04
CA GLY A 48 -7.36 -2.06 -17.35
C GLY A 48 -6.37 -2.83 -16.46
N LEU A 49 -5.59 -2.14 -15.62
CA LEU A 49 -4.57 -2.75 -14.79
C LEU A 49 -5.20 -3.44 -13.58
N LYS A 50 -5.23 -4.77 -13.60
CA LYS A 50 -5.63 -5.59 -12.45
C LYS A 50 -4.43 -5.91 -11.59
N ILE A 51 -4.46 -5.52 -10.32
CA ILE A 51 -3.36 -5.73 -9.37
C ILE A 51 -3.82 -6.70 -8.29
N CYS A 52 -2.98 -7.67 -7.95
CA CYS A 52 -3.20 -8.57 -6.83
C CYS A 52 -1.96 -8.52 -5.94
N LEU A 53 -2.13 -8.04 -4.70
CA LEU A 53 -1.07 -8.01 -3.71
C LEU A 53 -1.18 -9.27 -2.85
N ALA A 54 -0.12 -10.07 -2.82
CA ALA A 54 -0.06 -11.27 -1.99
C ALA A 54 -0.23 -10.96 -0.51
N HIS A 55 -0.55 -11.99 0.29
CA HIS A 55 -0.71 -11.89 1.75
C HIS A 55 -1.74 -10.82 2.17
N GLY A 56 -2.84 -10.74 1.42
CA GLY A 56 -3.96 -9.82 1.69
C GLY A 56 -3.64 -8.34 1.46
N GLY A 57 -2.56 -8.02 0.75
CA GLY A 57 -2.13 -6.63 0.57
C GLY A 57 -1.52 -6.01 1.82
N GLY A 58 -1.02 -6.82 2.75
CA GLY A 58 -0.40 -6.31 3.97
C GLY A 58 -1.43 -5.73 4.92
N TYR A 59 -1.15 -4.55 5.45
CA TYR A 59 -2.06 -3.80 6.30
C TYR A 59 -2.99 -2.86 5.54
N SER A 60 -3.07 -2.94 4.20
CA SER A 60 -3.83 -1.99 3.39
C SER A 60 -5.31 -1.94 3.79
N CYS A 61 -5.97 -3.09 3.92
CA CYS A 61 -7.38 -3.15 4.32
C CYS A 61 -7.62 -2.62 5.74
N ILE A 62 -6.70 -2.91 6.68
CA ILE A 62 -6.82 -2.46 8.08
C ILE A 62 -6.56 -0.95 8.19
N GLY A 63 -5.58 -0.45 7.44
CA GLY A 63 -5.17 0.95 7.46
C GLY A 63 -5.95 1.86 6.52
N ILE A 64 -6.95 1.35 5.78
CA ILE A 64 -7.57 2.10 4.68
C ILE A 64 -8.24 3.39 5.13
N GLY A 65 -8.93 3.37 6.28
CA GLY A 65 -9.54 4.58 6.84
C GLY A 65 -8.52 5.65 7.24
N HIS A 66 -7.29 5.26 7.60
CA HIS A 66 -6.21 6.20 7.85
C HIS A 66 -5.75 6.87 6.56
N MET A 67 -5.71 6.12 5.45
CA MET A 67 -5.37 6.67 4.13
C MET A 67 -6.45 7.64 3.63
N ASP A 68 -7.72 7.31 3.81
CA ASP A 68 -8.84 8.21 3.50
C ASP A 68 -8.77 9.50 4.30
N CYS A 69 -8.54 9.41 5.61
CA CYS A 69 -8.33 10.58 6.47
C CYS A 69 -7.12 11.39 6.00
N GLY A 70 -6.00 10.73 5.69
CA GLY A 70 -4.81 11.36 5.11
C GLY A 70 -5.12 12.17 3.86
N ARG A 71 -5.87 11.59 2.91
CA ARG A 71 -6.38 12.30 1.73
C ARG A 71 -7.25 13.50 2.11
N GLN A 72 -8.14 13.35 3.09
CA GLN A 72 -9.02 14.43 3.54
C GLN A 72 -8.25 15.58 4.19
N VAL A 73 -7.15 15.34 4.92
CA VAL A 73 -6.46 16.41 5.66
C VAL A 73 -5.19 16.92 5.00
N ARG A 74 -4.61 16.19 4.04
CA ARG A 74 -3.37 16.57 3.34
C ARG A 74 -3.61 16.87 1.85
N PRO A 75 -3.35 18.12 1.38
CA PRO A 75 -3.48 18.45 -0.03
C PRO A 75 -2.62 17.60 -0.97
N GLU A 76 -1.39 17.25 -0.57
CA GLU A 76 -0.47 16.41 -1.35
C GLU A 76 -1.06 15.02 -1.66
N ALA A 77 -1.85 14.46 -0.73
CA ALA A 77 -2.50 13.18 -0.89
C ALA A 77 -3.72 13.23 -1.85
N ARG A 78 -4.08 14.41 -2.36
CA ARG A 78 -5.12 14.60 -3.38
C ARG A 78 -4.55 14.92 -4.77
N THR A 79 -3.24 15.11 -4.89
CA THR A 79 -2.61 15.65 -6.10
C THR A 79 -2.88 14.81 -7.36
N HIS A 80 -3.05 13.50 -7.22
CA HIS A 80 -3.25 12.59 -8.36
C HIS A 80 -4.53 11.77 -8.29
N ILE A 81 -5.36 11.93 -7.25
CA ILE A 81 -6.57 11.11 -7.06
C ILE A 81 -7.77 11.94 -6.58
N GLU A 82 -8.93 11.70 -7.21
CA GLU A 82 -10.20 12.32 -6.86
C GLU A 82 -11.06 11.47 -5.92
N THR A 83 -10.94 10.15 -6.00
CA THR A 83 -11.69 9.20 -5.17
C THR A 83 -10.92 8.86 -3.88
N PRO A 84 -11.62 8.46 -2.82
CA PRO A 84 -11.00 7.92 -1.60
C PRO A 84 -10.17 6.65 -1.90
N PRO A 85 -8.99 6.49 -1.29
CA PRO A 85 -8.21 5.25 -1.35
C PRO A 85 -9.02 3.97 -1.10
N SER A 86 -10.03 4.02 -0.23
CA SER A 86 -10.92 2.88 0.03
C SER A 86 -11.71 2.37 -1.19
N GLU A 87 -11.95 3.19 -2.19
CA GLU A 87 -12.66 2.78 -3.41
C GLU A 87 -11.79 1.97 -4.39
N TYR A 88 -10.49 1.82 -4.09
CA TYR A 88 -9.54 1.05 -4.89
C TYR A 88 -9.33 -0.40 -4.40
N LEU A 89 -10.05 -0.83 -3.36
CA LEU A 89 -9.97 -2.19 -2.81
C LEU A 89 -10.92 -3.19 -3.50
#